data_AF-A0A915KFD4-F1
#
_entry.id   AF-A0A915KFD4-F1
#
_cell.length_a   1.000
_cell.length_b   1.000
_cell.length_c   1.000
_cell.angle_alpha   90.00
_cell.angle_beta   90.00
_cell.angle_gamma   90.00
#
_symmetry.space_group_name_H-M   'P 1'
#
loop_
_entity.id
_entity.type
_entity.pdbx_description
1 polymer ?
#
loop_
_entity_poly.entity_id
_entity_poly.type
_entity_poly.pdbx_seq_one_letter_code
_entity_poly.pdbx_strand_id
1 'polypeptide(L)'
;MPWMGTLTKDQRSICSAILLSKNLKDKSSAWAIVASHCIFKEVDEQALDEKEVDHTRFALLFGVHDLRLATPHVRYRKILKVHRNFGPSDLSLVKLNKVIKFDSYINGLCLPDEPDEKDVAEFSMCLTCGWGATKRELFY
;
A
#
# COMPACT_ATOMS: atom_id res chain seq x y z
N MET A 1 -8.20 -10.86 -1.29
CA MET A 1 -7.87 -10.34 0.06
C MET A 1 -8.42 -8.93 0.19
N PRO A 2 -9.29 -8.64 1.17
CA PRO A 2 -10.05 -7.38 1.20
C PRO A 2 -9.21 -6.13 1.56
N TRP A 3 -8.04 -6.31 2.19
CA TRP A 3 -7.08 -5.24 2.46
C TRP A 3 -6.08 -5.00 1.33
N MET A 4 -6.02 -5.87 0.33
CA MET A 4 -5.09 -5.74 -0.78
C MET A 4 -5.51 -4.58 -1.69
N GLY A 5 -4.53 -3.74 -2.03
CA GLY A 5 -4.63 -2.77 -3.10
C GLY A 5 -3.44 -2.86 -4.04
N THR A 6 -3.56 -2.18 -5.17
CA THR A 6 -2.44 -1.92 -6.09
C THR A 6 -2.06 -0.45 -6.04
N LEU A 7 -0.76 -0.19 -5.96
CA LEU A 7 -0.16 1.11 -6.23
C LEU A 7 0.05 1.24 -7.73
N THR A 8 -0.53 2.28 -8.27
CA THR A 8 -0.40 2.66 -9.68
C THR A 8 0.42 3.91 -9.82
N LYS A 9 1.20 3.96 -10.89
CA LYS A 9 1.87 5.15 -11.39
C LYS A 9 1.45 5.36 -12.84
N ASP A 10 0.94 6.54 -13.16
CA ASP A 10 0.41 6.86 -14.50
C ASP A 10 -0.58 5.79 -15.00
N GLN A 11 -1.48 5.36 -14.11
CA GLN A 11 -2.50 4.33 -14.35
C GLN A 11 -1.98 2.91 -14.58
N ARG A 12 -0.68 2.64 -14.41
CA ARG A 12 -0.10 1.30 -14.45
C ARG A 12 0.19 0.78 -13.05
N SER A 13 -0.24 -0.44 -12.76
CA SER A 13 0.12 -1.13 -11.50
C SER A 13 1.62 -1.34 -11.44
N ILE A 14 2.27 -0.86 -10.38
CA ILE A 14 3.73 -0.98 -10.18
C ILE A 14 4.08 -1.78 -8.92
N CYS A 15 3.27 -1.69 -7.87
CA CYS A 15 3.50 -2.36 -6.60
C CYS A 15 2.18 -2.73 -5.93
N SER A 16 2.25 -3.57 -4.90
CA SER A 16 1.10 -3.83 -4.02
C SER A 16 1.02 -2.79 -2.91
N ALA A 17 -0.16 -2.66 -2.32
CA ALA A 17 -0.46 -1.82 -1.17
C ALA A 17 -1.37 -2.57 -0.20
N ILE A 18 -1.36 -2.16 1.07
CA ILE A 18 -2.23 -2.73 2.10
C ILE A 18 -3.01 -1.59 2.75
N LEU A 19 -4.35 -1.70 2.74
CA LEU A 19 -5.23 -0.79 3.47
C LEU A 19 -5.15 -1.11 4.95
N LEU A 20 -4.89 -0.10 5.77
CA LEU A 20 -4.80 -0.27 7.22
C LEU A 20 -6.13 0.05 7.90
N SER A 21 -6.40 -0.62 9.00
CA SER A 21 -7.43 -0.25 9.97
C SER A 21 -6.80 -0.14 11.35
N LYS A 22 -7.18 0.87 12.12
CA LYS A 22 -6.64 1.06 13.47
C LYS A 22 -7.29 0.08 14.45
N ASN A 23 -8.57 -0.23 14.26
CA ASN A 23 -9.31 -1.15 15.12
C ASN A 23 -10.20 -2.07 14.27
N LEU A 24 -10.40 -3.30 14.72
CA LEU A 24 -11.33 -4.27 14.09
C LEU A 24 -12.78 -3.76 13.92
N LYS A 25 -13.17 -2.72 14.69
CA LYS A 25 -14.51 -2.09 14.62
C LYS A 25 -14.59 -0.92 13.64
N ASP A 26 -13.47 -0.48 13.08
CA ASP A 26 -13.48 0.62 12.10
C ASP A 26 -14.31 0.20 10.90
N LYS A 27 -15.12 1.13 10.38
CA LYS A 27 -15.94 0.89 9.17
C LYS A 27 -15.35 1.53 7.93
N SER A 28 -14.17 2.14 8.06
CA SER A 28 -13.54 2.89 7.00
C SER A 28 -12.10 3.28 7.33
N SER A 29 -11.27 3.51 6.31
CA SER A 29 -9.91 4.00 6.49
C SER A 29 -9.47 4.94 5.36
N ALA A 30 -8.49 5.80 5.66
CA ALA A 30 -7.78 6.64 4.70
C ALA A 30 -6.26 6.39 4.74
N TRP A 31 -5.82 5.28 5.33
CA TRP A 31 -4.40 4.97 5.52
C TRP A 31 -4.05 3.65 4.86
N ALA A 32 -2.92 3.63 4.15
CA ALA A 32 -2.37 2.43 3.57
C ALA A 32 -0.86 2.42 3.71
N ILE A 33 -0.26 1.24 3.59
CA ILE A 33 1.19 1.06 3.53
C ILE A 33 1.59 0.52 2.17
N VAL A 34 2.78 0.93 1.74
CA VAL A 34 3.48 0.45 0.55
C VAL A 34 4.96 0.34 0.86
N ALA A 35 5.72 -0.36 0.01
CA ALA A 35 7.17 -0.32 0.09
C ALA A 35 7.70 1.08 -0.29
N SER A 36 8.73 1.56 0.41
CA SER A 36 9.30 2.88 0.17
C SER A 36 9.90 2.99 -1.23
N HIS A 37 10.59 1.96 -1.71
CA HIS A 37 11.22 1.96 -3.04
C HIS A 37 10.21 2.08 -4.20
N CYS A 38 8.92 1.80 -3.96
CA CYS A 38 7.86 1.95 -4.96
C CYS A 38 7.48 3.41 -5.21
N ILE A 39 7.62 4.28 -4.21
CA ILE A 39 7.33 5.71 -4.28
C ILE A 39 8.62 6.50 -4.48
N PHE A 40 9.60 6.23 -3.63
CA PHE A 40 10.93 6.82 -3.63
C PHE A 40 11.84 5.87 -4.43
N LYS A 41 11.74 5.89 -5.76
CA LYS A 41 12.72 5.19 -6.62
C LYS A 41 14.11 5.63 -6.19
N GLU A 42 14.98 4.67 -5.85
CA GLU A 42 16.38 4.82 -5.38
C GLU A 42 16.84 6.28 -5.46
N VAL A 43 16.43 7.04 -4.44
CA VAL A 43 16.84 8.41 -4.29
C VAL A 43 18.26 8.26 -3.78
N ASP A 44 19.21 8.58 -4.65
CA ASP A 44 20.62 8.81 -4.36
C ASP A 44 20.77 9.23 -2.89
N GLU A 45 21.53 8.46 -2.11
CA GLU A 45 21.65 8.52 -0.64
C GLU A 45 22.01 9.94 -0.12
N GLN A 46 22.28 10.87 -1.03
CA GLN A 46 22.76 12.23 -0.83
C GLN A 46 21.67 13.31 -0.92
N ALA A 47 20.44 12.99 -1.36
CA ALA A 47 19.35 13.97 -1.33
C ALA A 47 18.67 13.99 0.06
N LEU A 48 19.32 14.71 0.97
CA LEU A 48 18.85 15.09 2.31
C LEU A 48 17.65 16.04 2.32
N ASP A 49 17.16 16.44 1.15
CA ASP A 49 16.04 17.35 1.04
C ASP A 49 14.79 16.59 0.58
N GLU A 50 13.64 17.00 1.08
CA GLU A 50 12.31 16.54 0.71
C GLU A 50 12.06 16.81 -0.77
N LYS A 51 12.74 16.10 -1.68
CA LYS A 51 12.51 16.20 -3.11
C LYS A 51 11.12 15.66 -3.31
N GLU A 52 10.20 16.61 -3.36
CA GLU A 52 8.76 16.50 -3.41
C GLU A 52 8.44 15.43 -4.46
N VAL A 53 8.27 14.19 -4.01
CA VAL A 53 7.85 13.13 -4.92
C VAL A 53 6.52 13.61 -5.44
N ASP A 54 6.41 13.76 -6.75
CA ASP A 54 5.15 14.14 -7.39
C ASP A 54 4.14 13.00 -7.18
N HIS A 55 3.46 13.05 -6.04
CA HIS A 55 2.48 12.08 -5.61
C HIS A 55 1.22 12.13 -6.50
N THR A 56 1.07 13.15 -7.36
CA THR A 56 -0.10 13.29 -8.24
C THR A 56 -0.17 12.20 -9.31
N ARG A 57 0.99 11.64 -9.68
CA ARG A 57 1.11 10.51 -10.61
C ARG A 57 0.78 9.17 -9.98
N PHE A 58 0.67 9.11 -8.66
CA PHE A 58 0.41 7.88 -7.92
C PHE A 58 -1.04 7.80 -7.43
N ALA A 59 -1.58 6.59 -7.46
CA ALA A 59 -2.88 6.30 -6.90
C ALA A 59 -2.98 4.86 -6.41
N LEU A 60 -3.88 4.63 -5.47
CA LEU A 60 -4.20 3.32 -4.94
C LEU A 60 -5.57 2.86 -5.45
N LEU A 61 -5.66 1.60 -5.86
CA LEU A 61 -6.92 0.94 -6.16
C LEU A 61 -7.12 -0.23 -5.18
N PHE A 62 -8.27 -0.24 -4.51
CA PHE A 62 -8.69 -1.32 -3.61
C PHE A 62 -9.94 -2.02 -4.14
N GLY A 63 -10.18 -3.25 -3.68
CA GLY A 63 -11.30 -4.09 -4.14
C GLY A 63 -11.08 -4.66 -5.54
N VAL A 64 -9.83 -4.65 -6.02
CA VAL A 64 -9.45 -5.21 -7.32
C VAL A 64 -9.17 -6.70 -7.14
N HIS A 65 -9.75 -7.53 -8.00
CA HIS A 65 -9.41 -8.95 -8.09
C HIS A 65 -8.64 -9.24 -9.38
N ASP A 66 -9.17 -8.78 -10.51
CA ASP A 66 -8.52 -8.81 -11.81
C ASP A 66 -8.12 -7.39 -12.24
N LEU A 67 -6.81 -7.14 -12.42
CA LEU A 67 -6.29 -5.83 -12.83
C LEU A 67 -6.76 -5.39 -14.23
N ARG A 68 -7.28 -6.32 -15.04
CA ARG A 68 -7.74 -6.07 -16.41
C ARG A 68 -9.21 -5.65 -16.46
N LEU A 69 -9.95 -5.85 -15.37
CA LEU A 69 -11.39 -5.65 -15.32
C LEU A 69 -11.75 -4.52 -14.34
N ALA A 70 -12.46 -3.52 -14.84
CA ALA A 70 -13.08 -2.52 -13.99
C ALA A 70 -14.37 -3.09 -13.37
N THR A 71 -14.38 -3.32 -12.05
CA THR A 71 -15.59 -3.78 -11.34
C THR A 71 -16.19 -2.66 -10.48
N PRO A 72 -17.50 -2.70 -10.18
CA PRO A 72 -18.18 -1.65 -9.41
C PRO A 72 -17.66 -1.47 -7.97
N HIS A 73 -16.95 -2.47 -7.44
CA HIS A 73 -16.40 -2.47 -6.09
C HIS A 73 -15.02 -1.81 -5.99
N VAL A 74 -14.37 -1.55 -7.13
CA VAL A 74 -13.07 -0.89 -7.16
C VAL A 74 -13.17 0.53 -6.60
N ARG A 75 -12.19 0.91 -5.77
CA ARG A 75 -12.07 2.25 -5.19
C ARG A 75 -10.73 2.84 -5.55
N TYR A 76 -10.76 3.79 -6.49
CA TYR A 76 -9.61 4.63 -6.83
C TYR A 76 -9.42 5.74 -5.78
N ARG A 77 -8.20 5.91 -5.28
CA ARG A 77 -7.82 6.97 -4.34
C ARG A 77 -6.48 7.58 -4.71
N LYS A 78 -6.44 8.92 -4.78
CA LYS A 78 -5.18 9.64 -4.92
C LYS A 78 -4.45 9.65 -3.58
N ILE A 79 -3.13 9.74 -3.63
CA ILE A 79 -2.31 9.96 -2.45
C ILE A 79 -2.37 11.45 -2.10
N LEU A 80 -2.72 11.76 -0.85
CA LEU A 80 -2.73 13.11 -0.29
C LEU A 80 -1.40 13.46 0.35
N LYS A 81 -0.80 12.50 1.06
CA LYS A 81 0.48 12.69 1.75
C LYS A 81 1.19 11.35 1.85
N VAL A 82 2.51 11.37 1.72
CA VAL A 82 3.39 10.24 2.02
C VAL A 82 4.23 10.59 3.24
N HIS A 83 4.28 9.67 4.18
CA HIS A 83 5.17 9.69 5.32
C HIS A 83 6.25 8.65 5.07
N ARG A 84 7.45 9.12 4.73
CA ARG A 84 8.64 8.27 4.62
C ARG A 84 9.09 7.91 6.03
N ASN A 85 9.37 6.63 6.27
CA ASN A 85 10.17 6.26 7.43
C ASN A 85 11.63 6.57 7.10
N PHE A 86 12.28 7.42 7.91
CA PHE A 86 13.69 7.83 7.70
C PHE A 86 14.71 6.78 8.20
N GLY A 87 14.24 5.63 8.69
CA GLY A 87 15.08 4.48 9.01
C GLY A 87 15.39 3.59 7.79
N PRO A 88 16.18 2.52 7.97
CA PRO A 88 16.52 1.57 6.89
C PRO A 88 15.32 0.74 6.38
N SER A 89 14.11 0.98 6.92
CA SER A 89 12.91 0.24 6.56
C SER A 89 12.39 0.65 5.18
N ASP A 90 12.24 -0.33 4.30
CA ASP A 90 11.57 -0.19 3.01
C ASP A 90 10.03 -0.13 3.16
N LEU A 91 9.54 0.79 3.99
CA LEU A 91 8.12 0.97 4.33
C LEU A 91 7.72 2.44 4.35
N SER A 92 6.63 2.77 3.65
CA SER A 92 6.05 4.10 3.60
C SER A 92 4.57 4.09 3.93
N LEU A 93 4.15 5.01 4.79
CA LEU A 93 2.75 5.21 5.15
C LEU A 93 2.14 6.29 4.23
N VAL A 94 1.00 5.98 3.62
CA VAL A 94 0.33 6.90 2.70
C VAL A 94 -1.06 7.27 3.22
N LYS A 95 -1.37 8.57 3.18
CA LYS A 95 -2.70 9.10 3.46
C LYS A 95 -3.45 9.27 2.14
N LEU A 96 -4.65 8.72 2.07
CA LEU A 96 -5.54 8.82 0.91
C LEU A 96 -6.26 10.18 0.90
N ASN A 97 -6.58 10.69 -0.28
CA ASN A 97 -7.34 11.93 -0.44
C ASN A 97 -8.79 11.83 0.04
N LYS A 98 -9.34 10.61 0.09
CA LYS A 98 -10.69 10.32 0.58
C LYS A 98 -10.71 8.97 1.31
N VAL A 99 -11.51 8.91 2.36
CA VAL A 99 -11.78 7.68 3.10
C VAL A 99 -12.40 6.61 2.17
N ILE A 100 -12.03 5.36 2.39
CA ILE A 100 -12.67 4.18 1.81
C ILE A 100 -13.55 3.56 2.90
N LYS A 101 -14.85 3.47 2.62
CA LYS A 101 -15.79 2.70 3.47
C LYS A 101 -15.60 1.22 3.20
N PHE A 102 -15.62 0.43 4.26
CA PHE A 102 -15.48 -1.02 4.16
C PHE A 102 -16.80 -1.66 3.71
N ASP A 103 -16.67 -2.76 2.97
CA ASP A 103 -17.75 -3.59 2.45
C ASP A 103 -17.27 -5.04 2.31
N SER A 104 -18.03 -5.88 1.60
CA SER A 104 -17.67 -7.29 1.39
C SER A 104 -16.40 -7.50 0.54
N TYR A 105 -15.91 -6.48 -0.15
CA TYR A 105 -14.75 -6.52 -1.04
C TYR A 105 -13.54 -5.78 -0.47
N ILE A 106 -13.78 -4.79 0.40
CA ILE A 106 -12.73 -3.95 0.97
C ILE A 106 -12.85 -3.88 2.49
N ASN A 107 -11.75 -4.20 3.17
CA ASN A 107 -11.62 -4.06 4.61
C ASN A 107 -10.16 -3.75 4.96
N GLY A 108 -9.90 -3.12 6.11
CA GLY A 108 -8.53 -2.82 6.53
C GLY A 108 -7.87 -3.99 7.26
N LEU A 109 -6.56 -4.11 7.11
CA LEU A 109 -5.73 -4.98 7.95
C LEU A 109 -5.39 -4.23 9.25
N CYS A 110 -5.55 -4.89 10.39
CA CYS A 110 -5.07 -4.36 11.66
C CYS A 110 -3.55 -4.52 11.77
N LEU A 111 -2.90 -3.53 12.37
CA LEU A 111 -1.52 -3.67 12.82
C LEU A 111 -1.51 -4.38 14.17
N PRO A 112 -0.47 -5.18 14.49
CA PRO A 112 -0.28 -5.71 15.83
C PRO A 112 -0.09 -4.56 16.84
N ASP A 113 -0.60 -4.73 18.06
CA ASP A 113 -0.64 -3.68 19.09
C ASP A 113 0.70 -3.50 19.82
N GLU A 114 1.54 -4.53 19.90
CA GLU A 114 2.86 -4.53 20.54
C GLU A 114 3.93 -5.08 19.57
N PRO A 115 5.18 -4.59 19.61
CA PRO A 115 6.30 -5.17 18.87
C PRO A 115 6.79 -6.44 19.57
N ASP A 116 5.92 -7.41 19.82
CA ASP A 116 6.33 -8.65 20.45
C ASP A 116 6.80 -9.64 19.36
N GLU A 117 8.09 -9.94 19.38
CA GLU A 117 8.74 -11.05 18.65
C GLU A 117 8.12 -12.43 18.95
N LYS A 118 7.09 -12.49 19.80
CA LYS A 118 6.47 -13.72 20.33
C LYS A 118 5.20 -14.16 19.63
N ASP A 119 4.60 -13.33 18.77
CA ASP A 119 3.28 -13.64 18.18
C ASP A 119 3.34 -14.55 16.93
N VAL A 120 4.51 -14.65 16.29
CA VAL A 120 4.70 -15.57 15.17
C VAL A 120 5.57 -16.72 15.65
N ALA A 121 4.94 -17.79 16.11
CA ALA A 121 5.63 -19.00 16.52
C ALA A 121 6.47 -19.57 15.36
N GLU A 122 7.58 -20.23 15.69
CA GLU A 122 8.34 -21.00 14.71
C GLU A 122 7.41 -21.97 13.95
N PHE A 123 7.66 -22.14 12.65
CA PHE A 123 6.84 -22.95 11.73
C PHE A 123 5.41 -22.45 11.51
N SER A 124 5.08 -21.21 11.87
CA SER A 124 3.82 -20.59 11.48
C SER A 124 3.69 -20.47 9.96
N MET A 125 2.48 -20.71 9.45
CA MET A 125 2.18 -20.50 8.03
C MET A 125 1.87 -19.02 7.76
N CYS A 126 2.57 -18.43 6.80
CA CYS A 126 2.30 -17.08 6.32
C CYS A 126 1.56 -17.11 4.98
N LEU A 127 0.65 -16.16 4.77
CA LEU A 127 -0.07 -15.99 3.52
C LEU A 127 0.45 -14.78 2.77
N THR A 128 0.87 -14.98 1.53
CA THR A 128 1.20 -13.91 0.59
C THR A 128 0.21 -13.90 -0.56
N CYS A 129 -0.05 -12.71 -1.09
CA CYS A 129 -1.04 -12.52 -2.13
C CYS A 129 -0.64 -11.30 -2.97
N GLY A 130 -0.85 -11.37 -4.27
CA GLY A 130 -0.57 -10.29 -5.21
C GLY A 130 -0.79 -10.75 -6.66
N TRP A 131 -0.46 -9.88 -7.61
CA TRP A 131 -0.65 -10.14 -9.04
C TRP A 131 0.62 -10.61 -9.75
N GLY A 132 1.55 -11.24 -9.01
CA GLY A 132 2.74 -11.87 -9.62
C GLY A 132 3.72 -10.90 -10.29
N ALA A 133 3.70 -9.61 -9.93
CA ALA A 133 4.70 -8.65 -10.35
C ALA A 133 6.04 -8.94 -9.63
N THR A 134 6.79 -9.92 -10.13
CA THR A 134 8.02 -10.45 -9.49
C THR A 134 9.31 -10.06 -10.19
N LYS A 135 9.25 -9.37 -11.34
CA LYS A 135 10.41 -8.72 -11.96
C LYS A 135 10.22 -7.20 -11.93
N ARG A 136 11.29 -6.47 -11.56
CA ARG A 136 11.45 -5.06 -12.01
C ARG A 136 11.36 -5.13 -13.54
N GLU A 137 10.19 -4.87 -14.13
CA GLU A 137 10.16 -4.42 -15.51
C GLU A 137 10.78 -3.03 -15.48
N LEU A 138 12.09 -3.02 -15.70
CA LEU A 138 12.82 -1.87 -16.20
C LEU A 138 12.15 -1.54 -17.53
N PHE A 139 11.11 -0.72 -17.48
CA PHE A 139 10.62 -0.01 -18.65
C PHE A 139 11.78 0.88 -19.09
N TYR A 140 12.53 0.38 -20.09
CA TYR A 140 13.49 1.13 -20.89
C TYR A 140 12.80 2.30 -21.59
#